data_AF-A0A6L8I678-F1
#
_entry.id   AF-A0A6L8I678-F1
#
_cell.length_a   1.000
_cell.length_b   1.000
_cell.length_c   1.000
_cell.angle_alpha   90.00
_cell.angle_beta   90.00
_cell.angle_gamma   90.00
#
_symmetry.space_group_name_H-M   'P 1'
#
loop_
_entity.id
_entity.type
_entity.pdbx_description
1 polymer ?
#
loop_
_entity_poly.entity_id
_entity_poly.type
_entity_poly.pdbx_seq_one_letter_code
_entity_poly.pdbx_strand_id
1 'polypeptide(L)'
;MDKIVPQVALNDRIRQHSEQLSAQLHSQREAHFPPDAKKEMRNFTSGEVAALLGVTDSYLRQLHLRDKVPAPTQMRGNRRLYSAQNLQALREYLERNAKRPGEYLPGRRQGEHCQIIGVMNFKGGSGKTTTAAHLAQRLALKGYRILAVDLDPQASLTALHG
;
A
#
# COMPACT_ATOMS: atom_id res chain seq x y z
N MET A 1 -36.70 3.90 49.89
CA MET A 1 -37.69 4.30 48.87
C MET A 1 -36.95 4.31 47.54
N ASP A 2 -36.68 3.11 47.02
CA ASP A 2 -35.88 2.92 45.81
C ASP A 2 -36.73 3.25 44.58
N LYS A 3 -36.42 4.38 43.94
CA LYS A 3 -37.00 4.72 42.64
C LYS A 3 -36.39 3.77 41.61
N ILE A 4 -37.14 2.73 41.25
CA ILE A 4 -36.90 1.92 40.07
C ILE A 4 -36.92 2.87 38.87
N VAL A 5 -35.76 3.23 38.35
CA VAL A 5 -35.65 3.96 37.09
C VAL A 5 -36.30 3.07 36.01
N PRO A 6 -37.33 3.54 35.28
CA PRO A 6 -38.00 2.69 34.30
C PRO A 6 -36.99 2.21 33.27
N GLN A 7 -36.88 0.89 33.07
CA GLN A 7 -35.98 0.25 32.10
C GLN A 7 -36.08 0.89 30.69
N VAL A 8 -37.27 1.37 30.33
CA VAL A 8 -37.57 2.10 29.08
C VAL A 8 -36.77 3.41 28.98
N ALA A 9 -36.72 4.21 30.05
CA ALA A 9 -35.99 5.47 30.08
C ALA A 9 -34.46 5.30 30.01
N LEU A 10 -33.94 4.17 30.50
CA LEU A 10 -32.52 3.82 30.37
C LEU A 10 -32.19 3.42 28.93
N ASN A 11 -33.01 2.59 28.30
CA ASN A 11 -32.83 2.18 26.91
C ASN A 11 -32.90 3.38 25.95
N ASP A 12 -33.80 4.33 26.20
CA ASP A 12 -33.92 5.54 25.40
C ASP A 12 -32.67 6.44 25.53
N ARG A 13 -32.11 6.59 26.74
CA ARG A 13 -30.83 7.30 26.94
C ARG A 13 -29.65 6.58 26.27
N ILE A 14 -29.60 5.25 26.34
CA ILE A 14 -28.56 4.45 25.66
C ILE A 14 -28.66 4.64 24.14
N ARG A 15 -29.88 4.62 23.58
CA ARG A 15 -30.10 4.87 22.16
C ARG A 15 -29.65 6.29 21.77
N GLN A 16 -30.08 7.30 22.52
CA GLN A 16 -29.70 8.70 22.26
C GLN A 16 -28.19 8.91 22.28
N HIS A 17 -27.49 8.36 23.28
CA HIS A 17 -26.03 8.43 23.35
C HIS A 17 -25.37 7.66 22.20
N SER A 18 -25.93 6.51 21.80
CA SER A 18 -25.40 5.70 20.70
C SER A 18 -25.53 6.41 19.35
N GLU A 19 -26.65 7.11 19.12
CA GLU A 19 -26.89 7.93 17.93
C GLU A 19 -25.95 9.14 17.89
N GLN A 20 -25.79 9.84 19.02
CA GLN A 20 -24.86 10.97 19.13
C GLN A 20 -23.41 10.56 18.90
N LEU A 21 -22.98 9.45 19.51
CA LEU A 21 -21.63 8.92 19.33
C LEU A 21 -21.39 8.49 17.88
N SER A 22 -22.38 7.81 17.27
CA SER A 22 -22.30 7.38 15.88
C SER A 22 -22.19 8.56 14.91
N ALA A 23 -22.97 9.63 15.14
CA ALA A 23 -22.90 10.86 14.36
C ALA A 23 -21.54 11.57 14.50
N GLN A 24 -21.00 11.65 15.73
CA GLN A 24 -19.68 12.23 15.98
C GLN A 24 -18.56 11.42 15.33
N LEU A 25 -18.59 10.08 15.47
CA LEU A 25 -17.61 9.20 14.83
C LEU A 25 -17.68 9.30 13.30
N HIS A 26 -18.87 9.41 12.72
CA HIS A 26 -19.05 9.60 11.28
C HIS A 26 -18.44 10.92 10.83
N SER A 27 -18.76 12.02 11.50
CA SER A 27 -18.20 13.35 11.20
C SER A 27 -16.68 13.38 11.35
N GLN A 28 -16.13 12.75 12.39
CA GLN A 28 -14.68 12.61 12.56
C GLN A 28 -14.05 11.78 11.44
N ARG A 29 -14.70 10.68 11.01
CA ARG A 29 -14.21 9.86 9.91
C ARG A 29 -14.19 10.64 8.60
N GLU A 30 -15.23 11.40 8.29
CA GLU A 30 -15.26 12.25 7.09
C GLU A 30 -14.20 13.35 7.12
N ALA A 31 -13.96 13.96 8.29
CA ALA A 31 -12.93 14.98 8.45
C ALA A 31 -11.49 14.41 8.35
N HIS A 32 -11.24 13.22 8.88
CA HIS A 32 -9.90 12.60 8.88
C HIS A 32 -9.62 11.76 7.62
N PHE A 33 -10.65 11.21 6.98
CA PHE A 33 -10.56 10.36 5.79
C PHE A 33 -11.61 10.80 4.77
N PRO A 34 -11.42 11.97 4.11
CA PRO A 34 -12.36 12.43 3.12
C PRO A 34 -12.42 11.42 1.95
N PRO A 35 -13.59 11.21 1.33
CA PRO A 35 -13.83 10.13 0.36
C PRO A 35 -12.95 10.20 -0.90
N ASP A 36 -12.36 11.36 -1.17
CA ASP A 36 -11.44 11.65 -2.28
C ASP A 36 -9.95 11.68 -1.85
N ALA A 37 -9.64 11.41 -0.58
CA ALA A 37 -8.25 11.31 -0.10
C ALA A 37 -7.51 10.19 -0.84
N LYS A 38 -6.68 10.56 -1.81
CA LYS A 38 -5.76 9.63 -2.50
C LYS A 38 -4.38 9.75 -1.87
N LYS A 39 -3.92 8.66 -1.24
CA LYS A 39 -2.51 8.53 -0.87
C LYS A 39 -1.68 8.34 -2.15
N GLU A 40 -0.92 9.35 -2.53
CA GLU A 40 0.01 9.25 -3.65
C GLU A 40 1.36 8.68 -3.21
N MET A 41 1.95 7.84 -4.06
CA MET A 41 3.27 7.29 -3.81
C MET A 41 4.34 8.34 -4.11
N ARG A 42 5.32 8.48 -3.22
CA ARG A 42 6.49 9.33 -3.47
C ARG A 42 7.26 8.87 -4.71
N ASN A 43 8.00 9.79 -5.30
CA ASN A 43 8.98 9.46 -6.32
C ASN A 43 10.27 8.85 -5.71
N PHE A 44 11.00 8.12 -6.56
CA PHE A 44 12.26 7.46 -6.25
C PHE A 44 13.41 8.16 -6.97
N THR A 45 14.58 8.21 -6.33
CA THR A 45 15.83 8.66 -6.94
C THR A 45 16.41 7.59 -7.88
N SER A 46 17.31 7.98 -8.78
CA SER A 46 17.98 7.02 -9.68
C SER A 46 18.66 5.86 -8.93
N GLY A 47 19.31 6.14 -7.80
CA GLY A 47 19.97 5.12 -6.98
C GLY A 47 18.99 4.12 -6.35
N GLU A 48 17.84 4.60 -5.86
CA GLU A 48 16.79 3.73 -5.33
C GLU A 48 16.20 2.84 -6.44
N VAL A 49 15.93 3.41 -7.62
CA VAL A 49 15.43 2.66 -8.78
C VAL A 49 16.45 1.60 -9.21
N ALA A 50 17.72 1.95 -9.33
CA ALA A 50 18.79 1.03 -9.68
C ALA A 50 18.85 -0.15 -8.68
N ALA A 51 18.77 0.14 -7.38
CA ALA A 51 18.73 -0.88 -6.33
C ALA A 51 17.48 -1.78 -6.40
N LEU A 52 16.30 -1.20 -6.69
CA LEU A 52 15.04 -1.96 -6.82
C LEU A 52 15.00 -2.85 -8.08
N LEU A 53 15.71 -2.45 -9.14
CA LEU A 53 15.85 -3.21 -10.38
C LEU A 53 17.03 -4.18 -10.35
N GLY A 54 17.93 -4.10 -9.37
CA GLY A 54 19.15 -4.91 -9.34
C GLY A 54 20.15 -4.57 -10.44
N VAL A 55 20.17 -3.31 -10.90
CA VAL A 55 21.09 -2.82 -11.93
C VAL A 55 21.97 -1.69 -11.39
N THR A 56 23.00 -1.30 -12.14
CA THR A 56 23.81 -0.14 -11.77
C THR A 56 23.13 1.17 -12.18
N ASP A 57 23.35 2.24 -11.42
CA ASP A 57 22.85 3.58 -11.76
C ASP A 57 23.39 4.08 -13.11
N SER A 58 24.63 3.71 -13.47
CA SER A 58 25.22 4.02 -14.78
C SER A 58 24.46 3.35 -15.93
N TYR A 59 24.07 2.08 -15.76
CA TYR A 59 23.27 1.38 -16.76
C TYR A 59 21.89 2.02 -16.94
N LEU A 60 21.23 2.40 -15.84
CA LEU A 60 19.96 3.12 -15.88
C LEU A 60 20.10 4.45 -16.66
N ARG A 61 21.18 5.21 -16.42
CA ARG A 61 21.46 6.44 -17.18
C ARG A 61 21.65 6.16 -18.68
N GLN A 62 22.37 5.10 -19.04
CA GLN A 62 22.55 4.71 -20.44
C GLN A 62 21.23 4.34 -21.13
N LEU A 63 20.29 3.70 -20.42
CA LEU A 63 18.96 3.39 -20.98
C LEU A 63 18.20 4.64 -21.38
N HIS A 64 18.29 5.71 -20.58
CA HIS A 64 17.67 6.99 -20.92
C HIS A 64 18.39 7.72 -22.04
N LEU A 65 19.72 7.62 -22.16
CA LEU A 65 20.45 8.22 -23.28
C LEU A 65 20.09 7.60 -24.64
N ARG A 66 19.52 6.40 -24.63
CA ARG A 66 19.10 5.67 -25.83
C ARG A 66 17.60 5.78 -26.12
N ASP A 67 16.87 6.60 -25.36
CA ASP A 67 15.41 6.78 -25.44
C ASP A 67 14.61 5.46 -25.44
N LYS A 68 15.11 4.46 -24.70
CA LYS A 68 14.52 3.13 -24.66
C LYS A 68 13.38 2.97 -23.65
N VAL A 69 13.26 3.92 -22.72
CA VAL A 69 12.38 3.84 -21.56
C VAL A 69 11.79 5.23 -21.27
N PRO A 70 10.58 5.32 -20.70
CA PRO A 70 9.93 6.60 -20.42
C PRO A 70 10.82 7.55 -19.62
N ALA A 71 10.82 8.82 -19.99
CA ALA A 71 11.63 9.83 -19.31
C ALA A 71 11.11 10.05 -17.87
N PRO A 72 12.02 10.10 -16.87
CA PRO A 72 11.65 10.46 -15.51
C PRO A 72 11.43 11.97 -15.40
N THR A 73 10.79 12.41 -14.31
CA THR A 73 10.71 13.82 -13.97
C THR A 73 12.11 14.35 -13.68
N GLN A 74 12.53 15.37 -14.43
CA GLN A 74 13.82 16.04 -14.22
C GLN A 74 13.65 17.17 -13.20
N MET A 75 14.48 17.17 -12.16
CA MET A 75 14.57 18.26 -11.20
C MET A 75 15.71 19.23 -11.56
N ARG A 76 15.75 20.38 -10.88
CA ARG A 76 16.90 21.29 -10.91
C ARG A 76 18.20 20.53 -10.59
N GLY A 77 19.23 20.74 -11.41
CA GLY A 77 20.54 20.12 -11.26
C GLY A 77 20.54 18.61 -11.53
N ASN A 78 20.41 18.20 -12.80
CA ASN A 78 20.57 16.83 -13.36
C ASN A 78 20.00 15.63 -12.56
N ARG A 79 19.16 15.88 -11.57
CA ARG A 79 18.62 14.89 -10.64
C ARG A 79 17.29 14.40 -11.21
N ARG A 80 17.11 13.08 -11.19
CA ARG A 80 15.96 12.40 -11.81
C ARG A 80 15.10 11.77 -10.73
N LEU A 81 13.79 11.95 -10.87
CA LEU A 81 12.77 11.38 -10.01
C LEU A 81 11.86 10.47 -10.83
N TYR A 82 11.65 9.26 -10.33
CA TYR A 82 10.91 8.21 -11.00
C TYR A 82 9.64 7.92 -10.21
N SER A 83 8.49 7.89 -10.89
CA SER A 83 7.24 7.40 -10.30
C SER A 83 7.22 5.87 -10.23
N ALA A 84 6.24 5.31 -9.53
CA ALA A 84 5.98 3.88 -9.55
C ALA A 84 5.71 3.35 -10.98
N GLN A 85 5.07 4.17 -11.83
CA GLN A 85 4.81 3.85 -13.23
C GLN A 85 6.10 3.83 -14.05
N ASN A 86 7.05 4.76 -13.81
CA ASN A 86 8.35 4.70 -14.45
C ASN A 86 9.10 3.41 -14.06
N LEU A 87 9.08 3.04 -12.77
CA LEU A 87 9.70 1.80 -12.29
C LEU A 87 9.10 0.56 -12.94
N GLN A 88 7.77 0.52 -13.10
CA GLN A 88 7.08 -0.58 -13.77
C GLN A 88 7.46 -0.68 -15.25
N ALA A 89 7.48 0.45 -15.98
CA ALA A 89 7.89 0.47 -17.39
C ALA A 89 9.35 0.02 -17.58
N LEU A 90 10.24 0.39 -16.65
CA LEU A 90 11.62 -0.08 -16.63
C LEU A 90 11.69 -1.60 -16.46
N ARG A 91 10.90 -2.18 -15.56
CA ARG A 91 10.83 -3.64 -15.40
C ARG A 91 10.38 -4.35 -16.67
N GLU A 92 9.33 -3.87 -17.30
CA GLU A 92 8.81 -4.43 -18.55
C GLU A 92 9.84 -4.35 -19.67
N TYR A 93 10.56 -3.24 -19.77
CA TYR A 93 11.63 -3.10 -20.75
C TYR A 93 12.79 -4.09 -20.51
N LEU A 94 13.23 -4.22 -19.25
CA LEU A 94 14.33 -5.11 -18.88
C LEU A 94 13.94 -6.58 -19.03
N GLU A 95 12.72 -6.96 -18.65
CA GLU A 95 12.19 -8.31 -18.75
C GLU A 95 12.21 -8.84 -20.20
N ARG A 96 11.96 -7.98 -21.20
CA ARG A 96 12.01 -8.37 -22.63
C ARG A 96 13.36 -8.92 -23.07
N ASN A 97 14.43 -8.53 -22.38
CA ASN A 97 15.80 -8.94 -22.68
C ASN A 97 16.41 -9.78 -21.55
N ALA A 98 15.62 -10.20 -20.57
CA ALA A 98 16.09 -10.97 -19.44
C ALA A 98 16.50 -12.38 -19.88
N LYS A 99 17.57 -12.90 -19.27
CA LYS A 99 18.02 -14.27 -19.54
C LYS A 99 17.10 -15.29 -18.89
N ARG A 100 16.50 -14.92 -17.77
CA ARG A 100 15.59 -15.77 -17.00
C ARG A 100 14.23 -15.10 -16.93
N PRO A 101 13.14 -15.79 -17.30
CA PRO A 101 11.80 -15.27 -17.11
C PRO A 101 11.55 -14.95 -15.63
N GLY A 102 11.21 -13.69 -15.34
CA GLY A 102 10.79 -13.20 -14.03
C GLY A 102 11.88 -12.50 -13.26
N GLU A 103 13.03 -12.26 -13.90
CA GLU A 103 14.16 -11.54 -13.32
C GLU A 103 13.77 -10.10 -12.93
N TYR A 104 12.96 -9.43 -13.76
CA TYR A 104 12.50 -8.06 -13.49
C TYR A 104 11.00 -7.97 -13.24
N LEU A 105 10.22 -8.94 -13.75
CA LEU A 105 8.79 -9.08 -13.47
C LEU A 105 8.49 -10.38 -12.73
N PRO A 106 8.77 -10.44 -11.42
CA PRO A 106 8.51 -11.64 -10.64
C PRO A 106 7.02 -11.82 -10.41
N GLY A 107 6.61 -13.08 -10.23
CA GLY A 107 5.26 -13.42 -9.85
C GLY A 107 4.70 -14.61 -10.62
N ARG A 108 3.42 -14.86 -10.35
CA ARG A 108 2.67 -16.01 -10.83
C ARG A 108 2.57 -16.04 -12.36
N ARG A 109 2.90 -17.17 -12.97
CA ARG A 109 2.70 -17.46 -14.39
C ARG A 109 1.32 -18.07 -14.66
N GLN A 110 0.96 -18.13 -15.93
CA GLN A 110 -0.29 -18.78 -16.33
C GLN A 110 -0.24 -20.26 -15.94
N GLY A 111 -1.30 -20.74 -15.26
CA GLY A 111 -1.40 -22.11 -14.77
C GLY A 111 -0.82 -22.33 -13.35
N GLU A 112 -0.10 -21.36 -12.77
CA GLU A 112 0.39 -21.47 -11.41
C GLU A 112 -0.67 -21.07 -10.37
N HIS A 113 -0.59 -21.67 -9.18
CA HIS A 113 -1.48 -21.33 -8.06
C HIS A 113 -1.11 -19.96 -7.45
N CYS A 114 -2.11 -19.25 -6.91
CA CYS A 114 -1.87 -18.01 -6.18
C CYS A 114 -1.14 -18.29 -4.86
N GLN A 115 -0.04 -17.59 -4.58
CA GLN A 115 0.62 -17.71 -3.27
C GLN A 115 -0.14 -16.88 -2.24
N ILE A 116 -0.60 -17.53 -1.17
CA ILE A 116 -1.38 -16.91 -0.10
C ILE A 116 -0.52 -16.91 1.16
N ILE A 117 -0.28 -15.72 1.74
CA ILE A 117 0.48 -15.56 2.97
C ILE A 117 -0.48 -15.09 4.07
N GLY A 118 -0.69 -15.95 5.06
CA GLY A 118 -1.46 -15.61 6.27
C GLY A 118 -0.55 -15.01 7.33
N VAL A 119 -0.83 -13.77 7.74
CA VAL A 119 -0.14 -13.13 8.88
C VAL A 119 -1.04 -13.24 10.11
N MET A 120 -0.82 -14.28 10.90
CA MET A 120 -1.60 -14.58 12.10
C MET A 120 -0.74 -14.49 13.36
N ASN A 121 -1.33 -14.01 14.45
CA ASN A 121 -0.75 -13.99 15.80
C ASN A 121 -1.87 -13.91 16.84
N PHE A 122 -1.83 -14.80 17.81
CA PHE A 122 -2.88 -15.03 18.81
C PHE A 122 -2.95 -13.97 19.94
N LYS A 123 -2.05 -12.98 19.94
CA LYS A 123 -2.00 -11.91 20.96
C LYS A 123 -2.27 -10.54 20.36
N GLY A 124 -3.01 -9.67 21.06
CA GLY A 124 -3.13 -8.24 20.73
C GLY A 124 -1.77 -7.53 20.78
N GLY A 125 -1.56 -6.52 19.94
CA GLY A 125 -0.30 -5.73 19.92
C GLY A 125 0.94 -6.46 19.37
N SER A 126 0.77 -7.60 18.71
CA SER A 126 1.86 -8.45 18.22
C SER A 126 2.42 -8.07 16.83
N GLY A 127 2.14 -6.85 16.35
CA GLY A 127 2.70 -6.33 15.10
C GLY A 127 2.12 -6.89 13.80
N LYS A 128 1.08 -7.73 13.82
CA LYS A 128 0.47 -8.37 12.62
C LYS A 128 0.25 -7.42 11.46
N THR A 129 -0.51 -6.35 11.70
CA THR A 129 -0.89 -5.36 10.69
C THR A 129 0.33 -4.68 10.11
N THR A 130 1.27 -4.28 10.96
CA THR A 130 2.53 -3.67 10.54
C THR A 130 3.34 -4.63 9.68
N THR A 131 3.49 -5.89 10.11
CA THR A 131 4.20 -6.91 9.33
C THR A 131 3.51 -7.16 7.99
N ALA A 132 2.20 -7.32 7.96
CA ALA A 132 1.43 -7.53 6.73
C ALA A 132 1.58 -6.34 5.76
N ALA A 133 1.46 -5.12 6.28
CA ALA A 133 1.63 -3.89 5.51
C ALA A 133 3.03 -3.78 4.91
N HIS A 134 4.07 -3.90 5.73
CA HIS A 134 5.45 -3.77 5.26
C HIS A 134 5.85 -4.91 4.32
N LEU A 135 5.34 -6.13 4.55
CA LEU A 135 5.55 -7.24 3.63
C LEU A 135 4.92 -6.96 2.27
N ALA A 136 3.65 -6.55 2.23
CA ALA A 136 2.94 -6.20 1.00
C ALA A 136 3.65 -5.07 0.23
N GLN A 137 4.01 -3.99 0.94
CA GLN A 137 4.75 -2.86 0.36
C GLN A 137 6.10 -3.29 -0.20
N ARG A 138 6.87 -4.10 0.54
CA ARG A 138 8.18 -4.56 0.09
C ARG A 138 8.07 -5.47 -1.14
N LEU A 139 7.08 -6.37 -1.18
CA LEU A 139 6.85 -7.24 -2.34
C LEU A 139 6.39 -6.43 -3.57
N ALA A 140 5.51 -5.45 -3.39
CA ALA A 140 5.10 -4.54 -4.47
C ALA A 140 6.30 -3.75 -5.01
N LEU A 141 7.14 -3.21 -4.12
CA LEU A 141 8.39 -2.54 -4.50
C LEU A 141 9.40 -3.47 -5.17
N LYS A 142 9.32 -4.78 -4.98
CA LYS A 142 10.12 -5.78 -5.71
C LYS A 142 9.52 -6.18 -7.06
N GLY A 143 8.32 -5.71 -7.41
CA GLY A 143 7.67 -5.97 -8.70
C GLY A 143 6.61 -7.06 -8.68
N TYR A 144 6.27 -7.60 -7.51
CA TYR A 144 5.14 -8.52 -7.38
C TYR A 144 3.82 -7.77 -7.47
N ARG A 145 2.82 -8.39 -8.11
CA ARG A 145 1.42 -7.98 -7.98
C ARG A 145 0.88 -8.54 -6.67
N ILE A 146 0.41 -7.66 -5.79
CA ILE A 146 -0.03 -8.02 -4.44
C ILE A 146 -1.47 -7.55 -4.23
N LEU A 147 -2.25 -8.38 -3.54
CA LEU A 147 -3.54 -8.03 -2.96
C LEU A 147 -3.40 -8.18 -1.44
N ALA A 148 -3.64 -7.11 -0.71
CA ALA A 148 -3.75 -7.14 0.74
C ALA A 148 -5.23 -7.26 1.12
N VAL A 149 -5.57 -8.24 1.97
CA VAL A 149 -6.92 -8.43 2.48
C VAL A 149 -6.88 -8.23 3.99
N ASP A 150 -7.62 -7.24 4.48
CA ASP A 150 -7.79 -7.02 5.92
C ASP A 150 -9.02 -7.78 6.41
N LEU A 151 -8.81 -8.69 7.36
CA LEU A 151 -9.87 -9.46 8.02
C LEU A 151 -9.96 -9.12 9.51
N ASP A 152 -9.27 -8.07 9.96
CA ASP A 152 -9.36 -7.58 11.34
C ASP A 152 -10.56 -6.61 11.47
N PRO A 153 -11.49 -6.81 12.42
CA PRO A 153 -12.58 -5.87 12.68
C PRO A 153 -12.13 -4.43 12.94
N GLN A 154 -10.89 -4.23 13.39
CA GLN A 154 -10.31 -2.89 13.62
C GLN A 154 -9.80 -2.21 12.33
N ALA A 155 -9.84 -2.89 11.18
CA ALA A 155 -9.51 -2.38 9.85
C ALA A 155 -8.18 -1.59 9.77
N SER A 156 -7.21 -1.97 10.60
CA SER A 156 -5.98 -1.20 10.77
C SER A 156 -5.08 -1.25 9.53
N LEU A 157 -5.18 -2.31 8.70
CA LEU A 157 -4.42 -2.40 7.45
C LEU A 157 -5.03 -1.49 6.39
N THR A 158 -6.37 -1.43 6.36
CA THR A 158 -7.16 -0.52 5.52
C THR A 158 -6.76 0.93 5.82
N ALA A 159 -6.85 1.37 7.07
CA ALA A 159 -6.48 2.73 7.46
C ALA A 159 -5.03 3.12 7.07
N LEU A 160 -4.11 2.15 7.08
CA LEU A 160 -2.72 2.41 6.70
C LEU A 160 -2.54 2.59 5.18
N HIS A 161 -3.31 1.89 4.35
CA HIS A 161 -3.22 1.96 2.89
C HIS A 161 -4.19 2.95 2.23
N GLY A 162 -5.24 3.36 2.94
CA GLY A 162 -6.31 4.23 2.44
C GLY A 162 -7.56 3.98 3.25
#